data_AF-A0A4P8XM04-F1
#
_entry.id   AF-A0A4P8XM04-F1
#
_cell.length_a   1.000
_cell.length_b   1.000
_cell.length_c   1.000
_cell.angle_alpha   90.00
_cell.angle_beta   90.00
_cell.angle_gamma   90.00
#
_symmetry.space_group_name_H-M   'P 1'
#
loop_
_entity.id
_entity.type
_entity.pdbx_description
1 polymer ?
#
loop_
_entity_poly.entity_id
_entity_poly.type
_entity_poly.pdbx_seq_one_letter_code
_entity_poly.pdbx_strand_id
1 'polypeptide(L)' 'MKIQFENKEITLKQEPYIDGPAGETPIYKAQASDAEGNEYIVTWAAVEGWENIEDESEMCDWDHPTGLMLVK' A
#
# COMPACT_ATOMS: atom_id res chain seq x y z
N MET A 1 6.43 0.68 9.73
CA MET A 1 6.02 -0.65 9.21
C MET A 1 7.01 -1.07 8.13
N LYS A 2 7.38 -2.35 8.06
CA LYS A 2 8.27 -2.89 7.04
C LYS A 2 7.50 -3.87 6.17
N ILE A 3 7.75 -3.86 4.87
CA ILE A 3 7.06 -4.71 3.91
C ILE A 3 8.09 -5.43 3.05
N GLN A 4 7.81 -6.69 2.77
CA GLN A 4 8.59 -7.52 1.86
C GLN A 4 7.90 -7.53 0.51
N PHE A 5 8.55 -6.98 -0.52
CA PHE A 5 8.04 -6.99 -1.89
C PHE A 5 9.14 -7.43 -2.85
N GLU A 6 8.92 -8.52 -3.59
CA GLU A 6 9.89 -9.06 -4.58
C GLU A 6 11.33 -9.20 -4.05
N ASN A 7 11.48 -9.75 -2.83
CA ASN A 7 12.76 -9.87 -2.10
C ASN A 7 13.44 -8.54 -1.71
N LYS A 8 12.73 -7.40 -1.82
CA LYS A 8 13.16 -6.12 -1.27
C LYS A 8 12.43 -5.84 0.03
N GLU A 9 13.20 -5.43 1.04
CA GLU A 9 12.63 -4.86 2.26
C GLU A 9 12.47 -3.35 2.08
N ILE A 10 11.23 -2.88 2.13
CA ILE A 10 10.89 -1.46 2.12
C ILE A 10 10.32 -1.07 3.47
N THR A 11 10.68 0.14 3.93
CA THR A 11 10.16 0.72 5.16
C THR A 11 9.20 1.84 4.82
N LEU A 12 7.94 1.72 5.26
CA LEU A 12 6.97 2.80 5.10
C LEU A 12 7.42 4.03 5.89
N LYS A 13 7.43 5.18 5.24
CA LYS A 13 7.77 6.49 5.82
C LYS A 13 6.57 7.20 6.41
N GLN A 14 5.37 6.82 5.99
CA GLN A 14 4.10 7.38 6.43
C GLN A 14 3.04 6.30 6.50
N GLU A 15 1.92 6.62 7.15
CA GLU A 15 0.72 5.79 7.12
C GLU A 15 0.12 5.77 5.70
N PRO A 16 -0.49 4.64 5.30
CA PRO A 16 -1.22 4.57 4.05
C PRO A 16 -2.40 5.55 4.03
N TYR A 17 -2.66 6.13 2.86
CA TYR A 17 -3.79 7.01 2.63
C TYR A 17 -4.58 6.53 1.42
N ILE A 18 -5.89 6.78 1.42
CA ILE A 18 -6.76 6.46 0.30
C ILE A 18 -6.47 7.45 -0.84
N ASP A 19 -6.14 6.92 -2.01
CA ASP A 19 -5.87 7.64 -3.25
C ASP A 19 -6.73 7.05 -4.37
N GLY A 20 -7.96 7.54 -4.50
CA GLY A 20 -8.89 7.10 -5.53
C GLY A 20 -10.20 7.88 -5.50
N PRO A 21 -10.99 7.86 -6.58
CA PRO A 21 -12.30 8.49 -6.61
C PRO A 21 -13.28 7.78 -5.66
N ALA A 22 -14.10 8.56 -4.97
CA ALA A 22 -15.13 8.03 -4.08
C ALA A 22 -16.18 7.23 -4.89
N GLY A 23 -16.43 5.99 -4.49
CA GLY A 23 -17.38 5.08 -5.15
C GLY A 23 -16.75 4.09 -6.12
N GLU A 24 -15.43 4.15 -6.33
CA GLU A 24 -14.66 3.07 -6.96
C GLU A 24 -13.92 2.25 -5.89
N THR A 25 -13.27 1.15 -6.31
CA THR A 25 -12.44 0.34 -5.42
C THR A 25 -11.36 1.22 -4.78
N PRO A 26 -11.33 1.36 -3.45
CA PRO A 26 -10.34 2.20 -2.80
C PRO A 26 -8.95 1.66 -3.07
N ILE A 27 -8.06 2.57 -3.43
CA ILE A 27 -6.65 2.29 -3.61
C ILE A 27 -5.93 3.01 -2.48
N TYR A 28 -5.13 2.29 -1.70
CA TYR A 28 -4.31 2.86 -0.66
C TYR A 28 -2.89 3.05 -1.19
N LYS A 29 -2.25 4.14 -0.78
CA LYS A 29 -0.86 4.44 -1.13
C LYS A 29 -0.07 4.89 0.08
N ALA A 30 1.22 4.59 0.08
CA ALA A 30 2.14 5.08 1.10
C ALA A 30 3.52 5.30 0.50
N GLN A 31 4.24 6.30 1.02
CA GLN A 31 5.66 6.45 0.72
C GLN A 31 6.48 5.44 1.52
N ALA A 32 7.50 4.88 0.88
CA ALA A 32 8.45 3.96 1.48
C ALA A 32 9.86 4.23 0.99
N SER A 33 10.86 3.68 1.68
CA SER A 33 12.22 3.59 1.18
C SER A 33 12.89 2.27 1.54
N ASP A 34 13.82 1.84 0.73
CA ASP A 34 14.70 0.71 1.04
C ASP A 34 15.96 1.15 1.80
N ALA A 35 16.82 0.19 2.13
CA ALA A 35 18.09 0.42 2.81
C ALA A 35 19.14 1.13 1.94
N GLU A 36 18.97 1.13 0.62
CA GLU A 36 19.86 1.80 -0.34
C GLU A 36 19.51 3.29 -0.50
N GLY A 37 18.37 3.71 0.06
CA GLY A 37 17.88 5.08 0.00
C GLY A 37 16.99 5.36 -1.21
N ASN A 38 16.60 4.34 -1.97
CA ASN A 38 15.63 4.49 -3.04
C ASN A 38 14.24 4.75 -2.44
N GLU A 39 13.46 5.60 -3.07
CA GLU A 39 12.12 5.96 -2.61
C GLU A 39 11.05 5.31 -3.48
N TYR A 40 10.02 4.78 -2.83
CA TYR A 40 8.94 4.05 -3.49
C TYR A 40 7.58 4.58 -3.06
N ILE A 41 6.60 4.49 -3.97
CA ILE A 41 5.18 4.48 -3.62
C ILE A 41 4.72 3.03 -3.60
N VAL A 42 4.28 2.59 -2.43
CA VAL A 42 3.59 1.32 -2.24
C VAL A 42 2.11 1.54 -2.50
N THR A 43 1.49 0.62 -3.24
CA THR A 43 0.08 0.69 -3.59
C THR A 43 -0.62 -0.61 -3.19
N TRP A 44 -1.78 -0.49 -2.55
CA TRP A 44 -2.67 -1.60 -2.23
C TRP A 44 -4.04 -1.34 -2.84
N ALA A 45 -4.59 -2.32 -3.54
CA ALA A 45 -5.99 -2.30 -3.92
C ALA A 45 -6.83 -2.94 -2.81
N ALA A 46 -8.01 -2.38 -2.56
CA ALA A 46 -8.97 -3.02 -1.68
C ALA A 46 -9.42 -4.38 -2.24
N VAL A 47 -9.73 -5.32 -1.35
CA VAL A 47 -10.21 -6.65 -1.72
C VAL A 47 -11.64 -6.58 -2.29
N GLU A 48 -12.04 -7.62 -3.03
CA GLU A 48 -13.44 -7.73 -3.45
C GLU A 48 -14.37 -7.77 -2.23
N GLY A 49 -15.49 -7.04 -2.31
CA GLY A 49 -16.44 -6.95 -1.21
C GLY A 49 -16.06 -5.96 -0.11
N TRP A 50 -15.05 -5.11 -0.32
CA TRP A 50 -14.63 -4.04 0.61
C TRP A 50 -15.79 -3.16 1.12
N GLU A 51 -16.86 -3.00 0.34
CA GLU A 51 -18.06 -2.26 0.71
C GLU A 51 -18.79 -2.82 1.95
N ASN A 52 -18.58 -4.11 2.28
CA ASN A 52 -19.16 -4.78 3.45
C ASN A 52 -18.16 -4.93 4.60
N ILE A 53 -16.95 -4.43 4.43
CA ILE A 53 -15.90 -4.49 5.45
C ILE A 53 -15.99 -3.23 6.30
N GLU A 54 -16.21 -3.39 7.59
CA GLU A 54 -16.21 -2.26 8.55
C GLU A 54 -14.82 -2.04 9.17
N ASP A 55 -13.97 -3.07 9.16
CA ASP A 55 -12.62 -3.01 9.71
C ASP A 55 -11.61 -2.64 8.62
N GLU A 56 -10.99 -1.46 8.76
CA GLU A 56 -9.99 -0.97 7.81
C GLU A 56 -8.76 -1.89 7.69
N SER A 57 -8.48 -2.72 8.71
CA SER A 57 -7.40 -3.70 8.64
C SER A 57 -7.69 -4.86 7.67
N GLU A 58 -8.96 -5.11 7.35
CA GLU A 58 -9.40 -6.14 6.38
C GLU A 58 -9.63 -5.56 4.98
N MET A 59 -9.56 -4.23 4.82
CA MET A 59 -9.83 -3.56 3.53
C MET A 59 -8.86 -3.99 2.43
N CYS A 60 -7.60 -4.26 2.77
CA CYS A 60 -6.60 -4.73 1.81
C CYS A 60 -5.55 -5.62 2.47
N ASP A 61 -4.81 -6.36 1.64
CA ASP A 61 -3.69 -7.17 2.10
C ASP A 61 -2.47 -6.27 2.37
N TRP A 62 -2.42 -5.68 3.56
CA TRP A 62 -1.38 -4.73 3.94
C TRP A 62 0.04 -5.31 3.84
N ASP A 63 0.19 -6.63 3.99
CA ASP A 63 1.47 -7.32 3.88
C ASP A 63 1.87 -7.63 2.42
N HIS A 64 0.90 -7.76 1.51
CA HIS A 64 1.12 -8.01 0.09
C HIS A 64 0.58 -6.86 -0.77
N PRO A 65 1.36 -5.77 -0.95
CA PRO A 65 0.94 -4.68 -1.81
C PRO A 65 0.79 -5.14 -3.25
N THR A 66 -0.18 -4.54 -3.95
CA THR A 66 -0.46 -4.85 -5.35
C THR A 66 0.49 -4.16 -6.31
N GLY A 67 1.25 -3.17 -5.83
CA GLY A 67 2.24 -2.48 -6.65
C GLY A 67 3.28 -1.73 -5.85
N LEU A 68 4.47 -1.63 -6.45
CA LEU A 68 5.58 -0.83 -5.96
C LEU A 68 6.14 0.02 -7.11
N MET A 69 6.13 1.33 -6.96
CA MET A 69 6.63 2.26 -7.97
C MET A 69 7.86 3.00 -7.45
N LEU A 70 8.99 2.88 -8.15
CA LEU A 70 10.19 3.67 -7.86
C LEU A 70 9.95 5.14 -8.21
N VAL A 71 10.23 6.04 -7.26
CA VAL A 71 10.10 7.49 -7.41
C VAL A 71 11.46 8.14 -7.56
N LYS A 72 12.48 7.59 -6.90
CA LYS A 72 13.83 8.16 -6.83
C LYS A 72 14.89 7.11 -6.61
#